data_AF-A0A126P4F3-F1
#
_entry.id   AF-A0A126P4F3-F1
#
_cell.length_a   1.000
_cell.length_b   1.000
_cell.length_c   1.000
_cell.angle_alpha   90.00
_cell.angle_beta   90.00
_cell.angle_gamma   90.00
#
_symmetry.space_group_name_H-M   'P 1'
#
loop_
_entity.id
_entity.type
_entity.pdbx_description
1 polymer ?
#
loop_
_entity_poly.entity_id
_entity_poly.type
_entity_poly.pdbx_seq_one_letter_code
_entity_poly.pdbx_strand_id
1 'polypeptide(L)'
;MKASMILSTVAGLAVAPLLAVPAAAQSTGATTKPETVLVMVDHAKVIRLPERAQTVIVGNPGIADVAVQKNGVMIVTGKSFGVTNLIALDSGGALLAESLVRVGAASDSVLTVQRGLERESYSCTPTCQPSIQLGDAQKYFGEVGGQTTSRNSIATGAPAGR
;
A
#
# COMPACT_ATOMS: atom_id res chain seq x y z
N MET A 1 19.38 78.84 -43.75
CA MET A 1 20.40 78.08 -43.03
C MET A 1 20.64 76.79 -43.80
N LYS A 2 21.86 76.65 -44.32
CA LYS A 2 22.44 75.48 -45.03
C LYS A 2 22.33 74.24 -44.12
N ALA A 3 22.33 72.96 -44.50
CA ALA A 3 22.32 72.16 -45.72
C ALA A 3 22.53 70.69 -45.22
N SER A 4 22.45 69.70 -46.11
CA SER A 4 22.76 68.26 -45.94
C SER A 4 21.63 67.35 -45.45
N MET A 5 21.35 66.19 -46.06
CA MET A 5 21.97 65.50 -47.20
C MET A 5 21.06 64.30 -47.59
N ILE A 6 20.86 64.10 -48.90
CA ILE A 6 20.90 62.81 -49.66
C ILE A 6 19.81 61.76 -49.34
N LEU A 7 18.80 61.47 -50.17
CA LEU A 7 18.70 61.00 -51.57
C LEU A 7 18.86 59.46 -51.75
N SER A 8 17.83 58.83 -52.35
CA SER A 8 17.84 57.57 -53.13
C SER A 8 18.04 56.23 -52.37
N THR A 9 17.54 55.04 -52.73
CA THR A 9 16.64 54.45 -53.75
C THR A 9 16.53 52.94 -53.46
N VAL A 10 15.38 52.31 -53.76
CA VAL A 10 15.20 50.97 -54.39
C VAL A 10 15.39 49.65 -53.59
N ALA A 11 14.39 48.78 -53.81
CA ALA A 11 14.35 47.31 -53.85
C ALA A 11 14.49 46.46 -52.57
N GLY A 12 13.56 45.50 -52.44
CA GLY A 12 13.71 44.36 -51.55
C GLY A 12 12.44 43.54 -51.38
N LEU A 13 12.01 42.86 -52.45
CA LEU A 13 10.98 41.83 -52.42
C LEU A 13 11.46 40.69 -51.49
N ALA A 14 10.79 40.46 -50.36
CA ALA A 14 11.05 39.30 -49.52
C ALA A 14 9.71 38.74 -48.99
N VAL A 15 9.12 37.86 -49.77
CA VAL A 15 8.07 36.94 -49.31
C VAL A 15 8.74 35.93 -48.38
N ALA A 16 8.55 36.07 -47.08
CA ALA A 16 8.98 35.08 -46.10
C ALA A 16 7.92 33.97 -46.01
N PRO A 17 8.27 32.68 -46.20
CA PRO A 17 7.32 31.60 -45.98
C PRO A 17 7.15 31.39 -44.47
N LEU A 18 5.92 31.49 -43.97
CA LEU A 18 5.56 31.02 -42.63
C LEU A 18 5.78 29.50 -42.61
N LEU A 19 6.88 29.07 -41.98
CA LEU A 19 7.11 27.66 -41.65
C LEU A 19 6.11 27.25 -40.56
N ALA A 20 5.13 26.43 -40.96
CA ALA A 20 4.23 25.75 -40.04
C ALA A 20 5.05 24.77 -39.18
N VAL A 21 5.22 25.11 -37.91
CA VAL A 21 5.82 24.23 -36.89
C VAL A 21 4.78 23.17 -36.53
N PRO A 22 5.00 21.87 -36.75
CA PRO A 22 4.10 20.85 -36.24
C PRO A 22 4.23 20.85 -34.71
N ALA A 23 3.14 21.20 -34.03
CA ALA A 23 3.02 21.02 -32.60
C ALA A 23 3.08 19.52 -32.29
N ALA A 24 4.27 19.03 -31.95
CA ALA A 24 4.45 17.69 -31.44
C ALA A 24 3.65 17.57 -30.13
N ALA A 25 2.54 16.84 -30.20
CA ALA A 25 1.75 16.45 -29.06
C ALA A 25 2.64 15.66 -28.09
N GLN A 26 3.04 16.29 -26.99
CA GLN A 26 3.74 15.64 -25.90
C GLN A 26 2.72 14.77 -25.17
N SER A 27 2.65 13.49 -25.53
CA SER A 27 1.92 12.49 -24.75
C SER A 27 2.64 12.31 -23.42
N THR A 28 2.13 12.94 -22.36
CA THR A 28 2.51 12.62 -20.99
C THR A 28 1.97 11.23 -20.68
N GLY A 29 2.78 10.20 -20.94
CA GLY A 29 2.49 8.84 -20.50
C GLY A 29 2.38 8.83 -18.98
N ALA A 30 1.15 8.71 -18.47
CA ALA A 30 0.91 8.53 -17.05
C ALA A 30 1.52 7.18 -16.64
N THR A 31 2.67 7.22 -15.96
CA THR A 31 3.22 6.04 -15.30
C THR A 31 2.26 5.66 -14.17
N THR A 32 1.44 4.64 -14.41
CA THR A 32 0.60 4.00 -13.38
C THR A 32 1.53 3.41 -12.33
N LYS A 33 1.66 4.11 -11.20
CA LYS A 33 2.34 3.56 -10.02
C LYS A 33 1.58 2.31 -9.56
N PRO A 34 2.28 1.25 -9.13
CA PRO A 34 1.62 0.07 -8.57
C PRO A 34 0.75 0.49 -7.39
N GLU A 35 -0.52 0.09 -7.43
CA GLU A 35 -1.49 0.40 -6.38
C GLU A 35 -0.99 -0.20 -5.06
N THR A 36 -0.94 0.61 -4.00
CA THR A 36 -0.48 0.16 -2.68
C THR A 36 -1.65 0.07 -1.72
N VAL A 37 -1.96 -1.14 -1.29
CA VAL A 37 -2.98 -1.46 -0.29
C VAL A 37 -2.35 -1.46 1.09
N LEU A 38 -2.68 -0.45 1.89
CA LEU A 38 -2.35 -0.40 3.31
C LEU A 38 -3.35 -1.22 4.11
N VAL A 39 -2.84 -2.17 4.92
CA VAL A 39 -3.59 -3.03 5.84
C VAL A 39 -2.86 -3.01 7.19
N MET A 40 -3.59 -3.16 8.30
CA MET A 40 -2.97 -3.29 9.62
C MET A 40 -2.91 -4.75 10.04
N VAL A 41 -1.91 -5.13 10.84
CA VAL A 41 -1.86 -6.47 11.46
C VAL A 41 -3.16 -6.73 12.22
N ASP A 42 -3.73 -7.92 12.05
CA ASP A 42 -5.02 -8.36 12.61
C ASP A 42 -6.26 -7.61 12.10
N HIS A 43 -6.10 -6.73 11.11
CA HIS A 43 -7.23 -6.08 10.41
C HIS A 43 -7.43 -6.65 9.01
N ALA A 44 -8.68 -6.65 8.58
CA ALA A 44 -9.08 -6.98 7.23
C ALA A 44 -9.51 -5.74 6.46
N LYS A 45 -9.14 -5.66 5.18
CA LYS A 45 -9.55 -4.62 4.25
C LYS A 45 -10.24 -5.23 3.06
N VAL A 46 -11.35 -4.65 2.68
CA VAL A 46 -12.13 -5.06 1.52
C VAL A 46 -11.66 -4.30 0.29
N ILE A 47 -11.29 -5.02 -0.76
CA ILE A 47 -10.90 -4.47 -2.06
C ILE A 47 -11.70 -5.12 -3.18
N ARG A 48 -11.95 -4.38 -4.26
CA ARG A 48 -12.65 -4.90 -5.45
C ARG A 48 -11.65 -5.47 -6.43
N LEU A 49 -11.95 -6.65 -6.96
CA LEU A 49 -11.16 -7.27 -8.01
C LEU A 49 -11.56 -6.71 -9.37
N PRO A 50 -10.63 -6.71 -10.36
CA PRO A 50 -10.98 -6.52 -11.75
C PRO A 50 -12.01 -7.57 -12.20
N GLU A 51 -12.97 -7.19 -13.05
CA GLU A 51 -14.09 -8.06 -13.47
C GLU A 51 -13.67 -9.37 -14.13
N ARG A 52 -12.44 -9.44 -14.68
CA ARG A 52 -11.88 -10.61 -15.37
C ARG A 52 -11.00 -11.49 -14.48
N ALA A 53 -10.77 -11.09 -13.22
CA ALA A 53 -9.85 -11.81 -12.34
C ALA A 53 -10.45 -13.14 -11.87
N GLN A 54 -9.75 -14.24 -12.14
CA GLN A 54 -10.14 -15.58 -11.71
C GLN A 54 -9.17 -16.17 -10.69
N THR A 55 -7.89 -15.82 -10.79
CA THR A 55 -6.84 -16.32 -9.92
C THR A 55 -6.19 -15.16 -9.21
N VAL A 56 -6.06 -15.27 -7.88
CA VAL A 56 -5.27 -14.34 -7.07
C VAL A 56 -4.11 -15.10 -6.46
N ILE A 57 -2.92 -14.52 -6.57
CA ILE A 57 -1.70 -15.03 -5.98
C ILE A 57 -1.19 -14.01 -4.97
N VAL A 58 -0.81 -14.52 -3.80
CA VAL A 58 -0.17 -13.74 -2.75
C VAL A 58 1.31 -14.11 -2.73
N GLY A 59 2.20 -13.11 -2.79
CA GLY A 59 3.65 -13.38 -2.74
C GLY A 59 4.09 -14.05 -1.45
N ASN A 60 3.61 -13.56 -0.29
CA ASN A 60 3.89 -14.15 1.02
C ASN A 60 2.62 -14.22 1.90
N PRO A 61 2.01 -15.42 2.06
CA PRO A 61 0.81 -15.60 2.90
C PRO A 61 1.06 -15.45 4.41
N GLY A 62 2.32 -15.37 4.85
CA GLY A 62 2.69 -15.05 6.23
C GLY A 62 2.57 -13.55 6.55
N ILE A 63 2.63 -12.67 5.55
CA ILE A 63 2.51 -11.21 5.70
C ILE A 63 1.04 -10.79 5.58
N ALA A 64 0.37 -11.21 4.51
CA ALA A 64 -1.04 -10.94 4.30
C ALA A 64 -1.72 -12.18 3.70
N ASP A 65 -3.01 -12.35 3.98
CA ASP A 65 -3.83 -13.43 3.44
C ASP A 65 -5.03 -12.86 2.71
N VAL A 66 -5.59 -13.63 1.77
CA VAL A 66 -6.70 -13.16 0.95
C VAL A 66 -7.80 -14.20 0.84
N ALA A 67 -9.05 -13.71 0.93
CA ALA A 67 -10.23 -14.51 0.67
C ALA A 67 -11.06 -13.85 -0.43
N VAL A 68 -11.20 -14.54 -1.57
CA VAL A 68 -12.01 -14.07 -2.70
C VAL A 68 -13.46 -14.47 -2.49
N GLN A 69 -14.36 -13.51 -2.64
CA GLN A 69 -15.81 -13.68 -2.55
C GLN A 69 -16.41 -13.75 -3.96
N LYS A 70 -17.55 -14.45 -4.10
CA LYS A 70 -18.22 -14.70 -5.39
C LYS A 70 -18.71 -13.44 -6.11
N ASN A 71 -18.76 -12.30 -5.43
CA ASN A 71 -19.25 -11.01 -5.93
C ASN A 71 -18.12 -10.08 -6.45
N GLY A 72 -16.94 -10.61 -6.78
CA GLY A 72 -15.81 -9.80 -7.26
C GLY A 72 -15.16 -8.95 -6.17
N VAL A 73 -15.37 -9.32 -4.91
CA VAL A 73 -14.77 -8.67 -3.75
C VAL A 73 -13.72 -9.58 -3.14
N MET A 74 -12.61 -9.02 -2.70
CA MET A 74 -11.60 -9.74 -1.95
C MET A 74 -11.35 -9.08 -0.62
N ILE A 75 -11.20 -9.92 0.40
CA ILE A 75 -10.86 -9.51 1.74
C ILE A 75 -9.37 -9.80 1.91
N VAL A 76 -8.59 -8.76 2.18
CA VAL A 76 -7.16 -8.86 2.48
C VAL A 76 -6.97 -8.70 3.97
N THR A 77 -6.38 -9.68 4.63
CA THR A 77 -6.12 -9.68 6.07
C THR A 77 -4.63 -9.54 6.33
N GLY A 78 -4.23 -8.56 7.13
CA GLY A 78 -2.84 -8.41 7.58
C GLY A 78 -2.52 -9.43 8.66
N LYS A 79 -1.49 -10.26 8.46
CA LYS A 79 -1.03 -11.27 9.43
C LYS A 79 0.25 -10.87 10.14
N SER A 80 1.22 -10.34 9.40
CA SER A 80 2.48 -9.87 9.98
C SER A 80 3.03 -8.65 9.27
N PHE A 81 3.89 -7.91 9.97
CA PHE A 81 4.53 -6.73 9.43
C PHE A 81 5.34 -7.04 8.17
N GLY A 82 5.22 -6.17 7.16
CA GLY A 82 6.03 -6.30 5.97
C GLY A 82 5.37 -5.70 4.73
N VAL A 83 5.98 -5.97 3.60
CA VAL A 83 5.44 -5.64 2.28
C VAL A 83 5.42 -6.91 1.46
N THR A 84 4.27 -7.24 0.89
CA THR A 84 4.10 -8.32 -0.07
C THR A 84 3.35 -7.80 -1.29
N ASN A 85 3.16 -8.63 -2.31
CA ASN A 85 2.43 -8.28 -3.52
C ASN A 85 1.23 -9.21 -3.71
N LEU A 86 0.22 -8.68 -4.37
CA LEU A 86 -0.96 -9.39 -4.84
C LEU A 86 -0.97 -9.32 -6.37
N ILE A 87 -1.15 -10.48 -6.98
CA ILE A 87 -1.18 -10.64 -8.43
C ILE A 87 -2.54 -11.22 -8.80
N ALA A 88 -3.27 -10.53 -9.67
CA ALA A 88 -4.53 -10.99 -10.22
C ALA A 88 -4.36 -11.40 -11.69
N LEU A 89 -4.78 -12.62 -12.02
CA LEU A 89 -4.72 -13.18 -13.37
C LEU A 89 -6.12 -13.49 -13.91
N ASP A 90 -6.26 -13.47 -15.24
CA ASP A 90 -7.45 -13.95 -15.93
C ASP A 90 -7.45 -15.48 -16.11
N SER A 91 -8.48 -16.02 -16.76
CA SER A 91 -8.60 -17.46 -17.06
C SER A 91 -7.53 -18.00 -18.01
N GLY A 92 -6.90 -17.12 -18.79
CA GLY A 92 -5.80 -17.46 -19.70
C GLY A 92 -4.42 -17.35 -19.05
N GLY A 93 -4.34 -16.93 -17.78
CA GLY A 93 -3.09 -16.67 -17.08
C GLY A 93 -2.45 -15.32 -17.41
N ALA A 94 -3.16 -14.43 -18.11
CA ALA A 94 -2.66 -13.07 -18.37
C ALA A 94 -2.75 -12.21 -17.10
N LEU A 95 -1.72 -11.39 -16.88
CA LEU A 95 -1.66 -10.46 -15.76
C LEU A 95 -2.67 -9.33 -15.95
N LEU A 96 -3.63 -9.22 -15.03
CA LEU A 96 -4.63 -8.16 -15.03
C LEU A 96 -4.22 -6.99 -14.14
N ALA A 97 -3.69 -7.29 -12.95
CA ALA A 97 -3.25 -6.28 -11.99
C ALA A 97 -2.17 -6.83 -11.07
N GLU A 98 -1.27 -5.94 -10.67
CA GLU A 98 -0.32 -6.17 -9.58
C GLU A 98 -0.43 -5.01 -8.58
N SER A 99 -0.50 -5.35 -7.30
CA SER A 99 -0.60 -4.38 -6.22
C SER A 99 0.31 -4.75 -5.06
N LEU A 100 0.88 -3.76 -4.40
CA LEU A 100 1.67 -3.97 -3.19
C LEU A 100 0.74 -3.94 -1.97
N VAL A 101 0.91 -4.87 -1.04
CA VAL A 101 0.26 -4.87 0.26
C VAL A 101 1.30 -4.52 1.31
N ARG A 102 1.10 -3.40 2.00
CA ARG A 102 1.93 -3.00 3.13
C ARG A 102 1.15 -3.22 4.42
N VAL A 103 1.69 -4.07 5.28
CA VAL A 103 1.10 -4.40 6.58
C VAL A 103 1.82 -3.64 7.69
N GLY A 104 1.08 -2.74 8.33
CA GLY A 104 1.56 -1.87 9.40
C GLY A 104 0.93 -2.20 10.76
N ALA A 105 1.34 -1.46 11.80
CA ALA A 105 0.76 -1.62 13.13
C ALA A 105 -0.66 -1.06 13.13
N ALA A 106 -1.59 -1.72 13.81
CA ALA A 106 -2.87 -1.12 14.15
C ALA A 106 -2.59 0.13 14.99
N SER A 107 -2.75 1.31 14.41
CA SER A 107 -2.33 2.59 15.01
C SER A 107 -3.34 3.16 16.01
N ASP A 108 -4.34 2.38 16.41
CA ASP A 108 -5.37 2.89 17.28
C ASP A 108 -4.86 2.84 18.72
N SER A 109 -4.28 3.96 19.16
CA SER A 109 -3.83 4.23 20.53
C SER A 109 -2.79 3.23 21.09
N VAL A 110 -1.90 2.71 20.23
CA VAL A 110 -0.81 1.84 20.67
C VAL A 110 0.40 2.65 21.12
N LEU A 111 0.85 2.43 22.36
CA LEU A 111 2.10 2.94 22.91
C LEU A 111 3.15 1.83 22.87
N THR A 112 4.29 2.11 22.24
CA THR A 112 5.44 1.21 22.26
C THR A 112 6.50 1.75 23.22
N VAL A 113 6.91 0.94 24.18
CA VAL A 113 7.98 1.24 25.13
C VAL A 113 9.23 0.47 24.69
N GLN A 114 10.30 1.19 24.35
CA GLN A 114 11.58 0.61 23.96
C GLN A 114 12.61 0.77 25.09
N ARG A 115 13.13 -0.34 25.61
CA ARG A 115 14.17 -0.41 26.65
C ARG A 115 15.38 -1.18 26.10
N GLY A 116 16.25 -0.49 25.38
CA GLY A 116 17.35 -1.16 24.66
C GLY A 116 16.80 -2.07 23.55
N LEU A 117 17.10 -3.37 23.61
CA LEU A 117 16.58 -4.36 22.68
C LEU A 117 15.18 -4.89 23.08
N GLU A 118 14.72 -4.55 24.27
CA GLU A 118 13.40 -4.97 24.74
C GLU A 118 12.34 -3.99 24.27
N ARG A 119 11.33 -4.51 23.58
CA ARG A 119 10.18 -3.75 23.11
C ARG A 119 8.90 -4.28 23.76
N GLU A 120 8.06 -3.40 24.26
CA GLU A 120 6.76 -3.74 24.83
C GLU A 120 5.70 -2.87 24.17
N SER A 121 4.56 -3.46 23.82
CA SER A 121 3.45 -2.73 23.22
C SER A 121 2.25 -2.66 24.19
N TYR A 122 1.54 -1.54 24.18
CA TYR A 122 0.39 -1.28 25.03
C TYR A 122 -0.73 -0.63 24.21
N SER A 123 -1.99 -0.95 24.51
CA SER A 123 -3.15 -0.24 23.97
C SER A 123 -3.73 0.71 25.03
N CYS A 124 -3.81 2.00 24.74
CA CYS A 124 -4.08 3.04 25.73
C CYS A 124 -5.34 3.84 25.40
N THR A 125 -6.51 3.33 25.82
CA THR A 125 -7.78 4.08 25.75
C THR A 125 -8.72 3.68 26.90
N PRO A 126 -8.94 4.50 27.96
CA PRO A 126 -8.15 5.65 28.45
C PRO A 126 -6.96 5.24 29.33
N THR A 127 -6.93 3.99 29.82
CA THR A 127 -5.82 3.40 30.59
C THR A 127 -5.05 2.43 29.71
N CYS A 128 -3.72 2.43 29.83
CA CYS A 128 -2.87 1.50 29.07
C CYS A 128 -3.03 0.07 29.56
N GLN A 129 -3.38 -0.83 28.65
CA GLN A 129 -3.43 -2.26 28.87
C GLN A 129 -2.34 -2.95 28.04
N PRO A 130 -1.69 -4.00 28.56
CA PRO A 130 -0.71 -4.78 27.81
C PRO A 130 -1.31 -5.30 26.50
N SER A 131 -0.59 -5.11 25.39
CA SER A 131 -0.95 -5.68 24.09
C SER A 131 0.27 -6.41 23.52
N ILE A 132 0.15 -7.68 23.16
CA ILE A 132 1.23 -8.40 22.50
C ILE A 132 1.26 -8.00 21.02
N GLN A 133 2.42 -7.54 20.54
CA GLN A 133 2.65 -7.31 19.12
C GLN A 133 3.86 -8.09 18.61
N LEU A 134 3.85 -8.40 17.32
CA LEU A 134 4.97 -9.05 16.64
C LEU A 134 6.20 -8.15 16.69
N GLY A 135 7.27 -8.64 17.31
CA GLY A 135 8.52 -7.90 17.53
C GLY A 135 8.69 -7.37 18.97
N ASP A 136 7.73 -7.63 19.86
CA ASP A 136 7.93 -7.39 21.30
C ASP A 136 8.94 -8.39 21.90
N ALA A 137 9.50 -8.03 23.05
CA ALA A 137 10.50 -8.82 23.76
C ALA A 137 9.93 -10.22 24.07
N GLN A 138 10.74 -11.26 23.85
CA GLN A 138 10.30 -12.66 24.02
C GLN A 138 9.69 -12.94 25.39
N LYS A 139 10.26 -12.35 26.46
CA LYS A 139 9.73 -12.47 27.82
C LYS A 139 8.32 -11.88 27.93
N TYR A 140 8.13 -10.63 27.50
CA TYR A 140 6.84 -9.93 27.52
C TYR A 140 5.80 -10.66 26.65
N PHE A 141 6.18 -11.07 25.44
CA PHE A 141 5.33 -11.83 24.52
C PHE A 141 4.86 -13.14 25.15
N GLY A 142 5.78 -13.89 25.78
CA GLY A 142 5.46 -15.16 26.46
C GLY A 142 4.55 -14.99 27.67
N GLU A 143 4.80 -13.99 28.53
CA GLU A 143 4.00 -13.73 29.73
C GLU A 143 2.56 -13.30 29.38
N VAL A 144 2.39 -12.27 28.55
CA VAL A 144 1.07 -11.75 28.18
C VAL A 144 0.32 -12.73 27.25
N GLY A 145 1.04 -13.42 26.36
CA GLY A 145 0.48 -14.50 25.52
C GLY A 145 0.00 -15.70 26.35
N GLY A 146 0.73 -16.08 27.40
CA GLY A 146 0.33 -17.12 28.35
C GLY A 146 -0.93 -16.74 29.12
N GLN A 147 -1.02 -15.49 29.63
CA GLN A 147 -2.23 -14.97 30.28
C GLN A 147 -3.45 -14.99 29.34
N THR A 148 -3.25 -14.59 28.08
CA THR A 148 -4.31 -14.59 27.06
C THR A 148 -4.80 -16.02 26.78
N THR A 149 -3.87 -16.97 26.64
CA THR A 149 -4.19 -18.39 26.42
C THR A 149 -4.96 -18.97 27.59
N SER A 150 -4.52 -18.69 28.83
CA SER A 150 -5.20 -19.14 30.05
C SER A 150 -6.60 -18.55 30.19
N ARG A 151 -6.78 -17.26 29.89
CA ARG A 151 -8.11 -16.63 29.87
C ARG A 151 -9.00 -17.27 28.82
N ASN A 152 -8.49 -17.53 27.63
CA ASN A 152 -9.24 -18.16 26.55
C ASN A 152 -9.62 -19.61 26.86
N SER A 153 -8.77 -20.39 27.53
CA SER A 153 -9.11 -21.75 27.93
C SER A 153 -10.22 -21.79 28.98
N ILE A 154 -10.20 -20.86 29.94
CA ILE A 154 -11.27 -20.68 30.92
C ILE A 154 -12.58 -20.24 30.22
N ALA A 155 -12.49 -19.30 29.27
CA ALA A 155 -13.65 -18.75 28.58
C ALA A 155 -14.31 -19.73 27.59
N THR A 156 -13.53 -20.62 26.97
CA THR A 156 -14.04 -21.60 26.00
C THR A 156 -14.51 -22.90 26.64
N GLY A 157 -14.37 -23.05 27.97
CA GLY A 157 -14.82 -24.23 28.72
C GLY A 157 -14.17 -25.53 28.28
N ALA A 158 -13.04 -25.47 27.56
CA ALA A 158 -12.31 -26.66 27.16
C ALA A 158 -11.73 -27.34 28.41
N PRO A 159 -12.11 -28.59 28.72
CA PRO A 159 -11.49 -29.29 29.83
C PRO A 159 -10.01 -29.44 29.53
N ALA A 160 -9.16 -28.97 30.45
CA ALA A 160 -7.74 -29.26 30.43
C ALA A 160 -7.59 -30.78 30.32
N GLY A 161 -7.09 -31.24 29.17
CA GLY A 161 -6.88 -32.65 28.89
C GLY A 161 -6.03 -33.27 29.99
N ARG A 162 -6.52 -34.39 30.54
CA ARG A 162 -5.73 -35.32 31.33
C ARG A 162 -4.73 -36.04 30.45
#